data_AF-A0A959W065-F1
#
_entry.id   AF-A0A959W065-F1
#
_cell.length_a   1.000
_cell.length_b   1.000
_cell.length_c   1.000
_cell.angle_alpha   90.00
_cell.angle_beta   90.00
_cell.angle_gamma   90.00
#
_symmetry.space_group_name_H-M   'P 1'
#
loop_
_entity.id
_entity.type
_entity.pdbx_description
1 polymer ?
#
loop_
_entity_poly.entity_id
_entity_poly.type
_entity_poly.pdbx_seq_one_letter_code
_entity_poly.pdbx_strand_id
1 'polypeptide(L)' 'MSRLEDIRDRLDEITAALRDENVSDTDAAELAGEAARLTAEAASEAATAVERADRQG' A
#
# COMPACT_ATOMS: atom_id res chain seq x y z
N MET A 1 10.34 -12.46 -1.48
CA MET A 1 9.56 -11.36 -0.88
C MET A 1 8.10 -11.70 -1.00
N SER A 2 7.32 -11.41 0.04
CA SER A 2 5.87 -11.49 0.03
C SER A 2 5.28 -10.26 -0.66
N ARG A 3 4.15 -10.41 -1.37
CA ARG A 3 3.45 -9.28 -2.00
C ARG A 3 3.12 -8.16 -1.01
N LEU A 4 2.88 -8.49 0.26
CA LEU A 4 2.64 -7.50 1.32
C LEU A 4 3.89 -6.68 1.65
N GLU A 5 5.08 -7.26 1.54
CA GLU A 5 6.34 -6.53 1.72
C GLU A 5 6.55 -5.55 0.57
N ASP A 6 6.30 -5.98 -0.67
CA ASP A 6 6.39 -5.11 -1.86
C ASP A 6 5.42 -3.92 -1.77
N ILE A 7 4.18 -4.17 -1.32
CA ILE A 7 3.18 -3.11 -1.10
C ILE A 7 3.64 -2.14 0.00
N ARG A 8 4.18 -2.66 1.12
CA ARG A 8 4.69 -1.82 2.20
C ARG A 8 5.83 -0.93 1.71
N ASP A 9 6.81 -1.51 1.03
CA ASP A 9 7.99 -0.78 0.56
C ASP A 9 7.57 0.34 -0.42
N ARG A 10 6.57 0.07 -1.28
CA ARG A 10 6.00 1.09 -2.17
C ARG A 10 5.25 2.20 -1.42
N LEU A 11 4.51 1.86 -0.36
CA LEU A 11 3.84 2.85 0.49
C LEU A 11 4.85 3.75 1.23
N ASP A 12 6.01 3.20 1.62
CA ASP A 12 7.10 3.97 2.21
C ASP A 12 7.72 4.95 1.20
N GLU A 13 7.92 4.53 -0.05
CA GLU A 13 8.36 5.41 -1.15
C GLU A 13 7.38 6.57 -1.37
N ILE A 14 6.08 6.26 -1.45
CA ILE A 14 5.03 7.27 -1.63
C ILE A 14 5.01 8.26 -0.44
N THR A 15 5.14 7.74 0.78
CA THR A 15 5.19 8.58 1.99
C THR A 15 6.41 9.49 1.99
N ALA A 16 7.56 9.01 1.51
CA ALA A 16 8.76 9.83 1.36
C ALA A 16 8.56 10.93 0.30
N ALA A 17 7.96 10.59 -0.85
CA ALA A 17 7.67 11.54 -1.92
C ALA A 17 6.69 12.64 -1.47
N LEU A 18 5.65 12.29 -0.70
CA LEU A 18 4.68 13.25 -0.15
C LEU A 18 5.28 14.19 0.91
N ARG A 19 6.42 13.87 1.49
CA ARG A 19 7.14 14.73 2.44
C ARG A 19 8.05 15.74 1.75
N ASP A 20 8.26 15.62 0.44
CA ASP A 20 9.06 16.57 -0.32
C ASP A 20 8.30 17.91 -0.42
N GLU A 21 8.97 19.01 -0.09
CA GLU A 21 8.37 20.35 -0.10
C GLU A 21 8.05 20.87 -1.51
N ASN A 22 8.57 20.21 -2.55
CA ASN A 22 8.40 20.58 -3.96
C ASN A 22 7.34 19.74 -4.68
N VAL A 23 6.67 18.81 -3.99
CA VAL A 23 5.60 18.03 -4.60
C VAL A 23 4.44 18.96 -5.00
N SER A 24 4.00 18.86 -6.26
CA SER A 24 2.82 19.59 -6.72
C SER A 24 1.56 19.03 -6.07
N ASP A 25 0.54 19.86 -5.88
CA ASP A 25 -0.78 19.40 -5.41
C ASP A 25 -1.36 18.28 -6.30
N THR A 26 -1.07 18.31 -7.60
CA THR A 26 -1.50 17.25 -8.53
C THR A 26 -0.75 15.95 -8.28
N ASP A 27 0.57 16.01 -8.17
CA ASP A 27 1.40 14.82 -7.90
C ASP A 27 1.06 14.23 -6.53
N ALA A 28 0.83 15.08 -5.53
CA ALA A 28 0.40 14.66 -4.20
C ALA A 28 -0.96 13.95 -4.23
N ALA A 29 -1.91 14.43 -5.05
CA ALA A 29 -3.20 13.77 -5.23
C ALA A 29 -3.08 12.41 -5.93
N GLU A 30 -2.22 12.30 -6.95
CA GLU A 30 -1.95 11.01 -7.63
C GLU A 30 -1.29 10.00 -6.68
N LEU A 31 -0.27 10.44 -5.94
CA LEU A 31 0.41 9.65 -4.91
C LEU A 31 -0.54 9.17 -3.81
N ALA A 32 -1.42 10.05 -3.32
CA ALA A 32 -2.45 9.68 -2.36
C ALA A 32 -3.44 8.65 -2.93
N GLY A 33 -3.80 8.79 -4.20
CA GLY A 33 -4.63 7.81 -4.92
C GLY A 33 -3.95 6.44 -5.05
N GLU A 34 -2.66 6.42 -5.40
CA GLU A 34 -1.86 5.20 -5.47
C GLU A 34 -1.77 4.53 -4.08
N ALA A 35 -1.48 5.30 -3.03
CA ALA A 35 -1.42 4.79 -1.66
C ALA A 35 -2.75 4.18 -1.19
N ALA A 36 -3.88 4.82 -1.51
CA ALA A 36 -5.21 4.29 -1.17
C ALA A 36 -5.47 2.94 -1.85
N ARG A 37 -5.10 2.81 -3.14
CA ARG A 37 -5.23 1.56 -3.89
C ARG A 37 -4.37 0.45 -3.29
N LEU A 38 -3.09 0.73 -3.03
CA LEU A 38 -2.16 -0.23 -2.44
C LEU A 38 -2.62 -0.68 -1.05
N THR A 39 -3.16 0.22 -0.24
CA THR A 39 -3.72 -0.11 1.07
C THR A 39 -4.91 -1.08 0.95
N ALA A 40 -5.79 -0.87 -0.03
CA ALA A 40 -6.90 -1.78 -0.30
C ALA A 40 -6.43 -3.16 -0.77
N GLU A 41 -5.38 -3.22 -1.59
CA GLU A 41 -4.77 -4.48 -2.03
C GLU A 41 -4.14 -5.24 -0.85
N ALA A 42 -3.41 -4.54 0.02
CA ALA A 42 -2.83 -5.14 1.22
C ALA A 42 -3.91 -5.70 2.16
N ALA A 43 -5.01 -4.97 2.36
CA ALA A 43 -6.14 -5.43 3.15
C ALA A 43 -6.78 -6.70 2.55
N SER A 44 -6.94 -6.76 1.23
CA SER A 44 -7.50 -7.93 0.54
C SER A 44 -6.58 -9.16 0.64
N GLU A 45 -5.27 -8.97 0.51
CA GLU A 45 -4.30 -10.07 0.62
C GLU A 45 -4.20 -10.57 2.06
N ALA A 46 -4.24 -9.66 3.05
CA ALA A 46 -4.30 -10.03 4.46
C ALA A 46 -5.59 -10.81 4.80
N ALA A 47 -6.75 -10.37 4.31
CA ALA A 47 -8.00 -11.09 4.48
C ALA A 47 -7.94 -12.50 3.88
N THR A 48 -7.40 -12.61 2.67
CA THR A 48 -7.21 -13.91 1.99
C THR A 48 -6.28 -14.84 2.77
N ALA A 49 -5.18 -14.30 3.33
CA ALA A 49 -4.26 -15.06 4.17
C ALA A 49 -4.94 -15.57 5.45
N VAL A 50 -5.76 -14.73 6.10
CA VAL A 50 -6.54 -15.10 7.28
C VAL A 50 -7.58 -16.18 6.95
N GLU A 51 -8.35 -16.02 5.87
CA GLU A 51 -9.33 -17.04 5.44
C GLU A 51 -8.68 -18.41 5.16
N ARG A 52 -7.47 -18.40 4.57
CA ARG A 52 -6.72 -19.63 4.34
C ARG A 52 -6.23 -20.25 5.63
N ALA A 53 -5.79 -19.45 6.60
CA ALA A 53 -5.37 -19.94 7.91
C ALA A 53 -6.54 -20.55 8.68
N ASP A 54 -7.71 -19.91 8.66
CA ASP A 54 -8.94 -20.38 9.30
C ASP A 54 -9.42 -21.73 8.74
N ARG A 55 -9.35 -21.94 7.42
CA ARG A 55 -9.70 -23.23 6.80
C ARG A 55 -8.72 -24.38 7.08
N GLN A 56 -7.52 -24.09 7.57
CA GLN A 56 -6.47 -25.09 7.83
C GLN A 56 -6.29 -25.42 9.31
N GLY A 57 -6.92 -24.66 10.22
CA GLY A 57 -6.95 -24.91 11.67
C GLY A 57 -8.16 -25.73 12.10
#